data_AF-A0A3D3DPG0-F1
#
_entry.id   AF-A0A3D3DPG0-F1
#
_cell.length_a   1.000
_cell.length_b   1.000
_cell.length_c   1.000
_cell.angle_alpha   90.00
_cell.angle_beta   90.00
_cell.angle_gamma   90.00
#
_symmetry.space_group_name_H-M   'P 1'
#
loop_
_entity.id
_entity.type
_entity.pdbx_description
1 polymer ?
#
loop_
_entity_poly.entity_id
_entity_poly.type
_entity_poly.pdbx_seq_one_letter_code
_entity_poly.pdbx_strand_id
1 'polypeptide(L)'
;MKSLTTRLAVGVFAGVFVSTLASAETIRWARAGDSLTMDPHAQNEGPTHALAHQIYDSLLQRDMSGAIIPSLATEWAALPDNPNVWR
;
A
#
# COMPACT_ATOMS: atom_id res chain seq x y z
N MET A 1 -13.25 -8.86 39.56
CA MET A 1 -11.97 -8.08 39.59
C MET A 1 -10.77 -8.91 39.19
N LYS A 2 -10.47 -10.04 39.86
CA LYS A 2 -9.30 -10.90 39.54
C LYS A 2 -9.22 -11.38 38.08
N SER A 3 -10.33 -11.80 37.47
CA SER A 3 -10.34 -12.27 36.06
C SER A 3 -10.11 -11.16 35.04
N LEU A 4 -10.49 -9.92 35.34
CA LEU A 4 -10.28 -8.76 34.47
C LEU A 4 -8.81 -8.33 34.50
N THR A 5 -8.21 -8.29 35.70
CA THR A 5 -6.76 -8.05 35.86
C THR A 5 -5.91 -9.13 35.20
N THR A 6 -6.30 -10.41 35.27
CA THR A 6 -5.57 -11.49 34.58
C THR A 6 -5.67 -11.36 33.06
N ARG A 7 -6.86 -11.04 32.51
CA ARG A 7 -7.04 -10.82 31.06
C ARG A 7 -6.25 -9.61 30.56
N LEU A 8 -6.24 -8.52 31.33
CA LEU A 8 -5.46 -7.32 31.00
C LEU A 8 -3.95 -7.62 31.02
N ALA A 9 -3.47 -8.37 32.03
CA ALA A 9 -2.08 -8.77 32.12
C ALA A 9 -1.65 -9.66 30.95
N VAL A 10 -2.48 -10.62 30.54
CA VAL A 10 -2.22 -11.48 29.37
C VAL A 10 -2.22 -10.65 28.07
N GLY A 11 -3.16 -9.72 27.91
CA GLY A 11 -3.21 -8.84 26.74
C GLY A 11 -1.98 -7.94 26.62
N VAL A 12 -1.50 -7.38 27.73
CA VAL A 12 -0.27 -6.58 27.78
C VAL A 12 0.95 -7.44 27.47
N PHE A 13 1.05 -8.65 28.06
CA PHE A 13 2.18 -9.54 27.81
C PHE A 13 2.25 -9.99 26.34
N ALA A 14 1.11 -10.32 25.73
CA ALA A 14 1.02 -10.67 24.32
C ALA A 14 1.38 -9.47 23.41
N GLY A 15 0.90 -8.26 23.73
CA GLY A 15 1.21 -7.05 22.97
C GLY A 15 2.71 -6.70 22.98
N VAL A 16 3.36 -6.81 24.14
CA VAL A 16 4.81 -6.56 24.26
C VAL A 16 5.60 -7.61 23.48
N PHE A 17 5.24 -8.89 23.56
CA PHE A 17 5.95 -9.96 22.85
C PHE A 17 5.87 -9.79 21.32
N VAL A 18 4.71 -9.43 20.78
CA VAL A 18 4.53 -9.18 19.35
C VAL A 18 5.36 -7.98 18.88
N SER A 19 5.50 -6.94 19.69
CA SER A 19 6.31 -5.76 19.33
C SER A 19 7.81 -6.07 19.19
N THR A 20 8.33 -7.07 19.91
CA THR A 20 9.74 -7.49 19.81
C THR A 20 10.09 -8.29 18.56
N LEU A 21 9.08 -8.75 17.80
CA LEU A 21 9.28 -9.48 16.54
C LEU A 21 9.38 -8.55 15.31
N ALA A 22 9.16 -7.25 15.48
CA ALA A 22 9.29 -6.30 14.38
C ALA A 22 10.78 -5.95 14.15
N SER A 23 11.37 -6.51 13.08
CA SER A 23 12.70 -6.10 12.57
C SER A 23 12.54 -4.98 11.56
N ALA A 24 13.31 -3.90 11.70
CA ALA A 24 13.40 -2.87 10.68
C ALA A 24 14.37 -3.33 9.59
N GLU A 25 13.83 -3.78 8.46
CA GLU A 25 14.63 -4.21 7.32
C GLU A 25 14.87 -3.07 6.32
N THR A 26 16.12 -2.85 5.93
CA THR A 26 16.44 -1.93 4.83
C THR A 26 16.45 -2.70 3.52
N ILE A 27 15.45 -2.44 2.67
CA ILE A 27 15.40 -3.00 1.32
C ILE A 27 16.31 -2.18 0.41
N ARG A 28 17.29 -2.85 -0.23
CA ARG A 28 18.12 -2.28 -1.30
C ARG A 28 17.77 -2.96 -2.61
N TRP A 29 17.40 -2.19 -3.61
CA TRP A 29 17.00 -2.67 -4.92
C TRP A 29 17.68 -1.86 -6.01
N ALA A 30 17.84 -2.45 -7.19
CA ALA A 30 18.47 -1.82 -8.34
C ALA A 30 17.56 -1.91 -9.57
N ARG A 31 17.74 -0.98 -10.51
CA ARG A 31 17.03 -0.93 -11.80
C ARG A 31 18.02 -0.68 -12.92
N ALA A 32 17.55 -0.91 -14.15
CA ALA A 32 18.35 -0.72 -15.36
C ALA A 32 18.76 0.75 -15.63
N GLY A 33 18.13 1.71 -14.94
CA GLY A 33 18.44 3.13 -15.03
C GLY A 33 17.82 3.92 -13.89
N ASP A 34 18.27 5.16 -13.72
CA ASP A 34 17.71 6.11 -12.77
C ASP A 34 16.37 6.64 -13.27
N SER A 35 15.55 7.15 -12.33
CA SER A 35 14.36 7.90 -12.73
C SER A 35 14.76 9.21 -13.38
N LEU A 36 14.11 9.57 -14.49
CA LEU A 36 14.38 10.81 -15.21
C LEU A 36 13.80 12.04 -14.49
N THR A 37 12.73 11.85 -13.72
CA THR A 37 11.96 12.93 -13.12
C THR A 37 11.07 12.41 -11.99
N MET A 38 10.70 13.30 -11.06
CA MET A 38 9.69 13.02 -10.03
C MET A 38 8.32 13.63 -10.38
N ASP A 39 8.20 14.33 -11.51
CA ASP A 39 6.91 14.80 -12.03
C ASP A 39 6.19 13.64 -12.76
N PRO A 40 5.05 13.15 -12.23
CA PRO A 40 4.34 12.01 -12.83
C PRO A 40 3.77 12.29 -14.22
N HIS A 41 3.74 13.55 -14.67
CA HIS A 41 3.21 13.95 -15.97
C HIS A 41 4.29 14.11 -17.06
N ALA A 42 5.57 14.00 -16.70
CA ALA A 42 6.65 14.38 -17.60
C ALA A 42 7.17 13.26 -18.51
N GLN A 43 7.07 11.98 -18.12
CA GLN A 43 7.65 10.85 -18.87
C GLN A 43 6.81 9.56 -18.78
N ASN A 44 6.92 8.71 -19.80
CA ASN A 44 6.33 7.37 -19.83
C ASN A 44 7.41 6.28 -19.97
N GLU A 45 8.17 6.05 -18.90
CA GLU A 45 9.36 5.19 -18.89
C GLU A 45 9.36 4.29 -17.64
N GLY A 46 9.81 3.04 -17.80
CA GLY A 46 9.60 1.97 -16.80
C GLY A 46 10.28 2.22 -15.43
N PRO A 47 11.60 2.46 -15.38
CA PRO A 47 12.31 2.91 -14.17
C PRO A 47 11.66 4.08 -13.43
N THR A 48 11.25 5.12 -14.16
CA THR A 48 10.56 6.30 -13.61
C THR A 48 9.26 5.90 -12.92
N HIS A 49 8.41 5.11 -13.60
CA HIS A 49 7.15 4.61 -13.02
C HIS A 49 7.37 3.74 -11.78
N ALA A 50 8.41 2.92 -11.77
CA ALA A 50 8.69 2.03 -10.64
C ALA A 50 9.12 2.77 -9.38
N LEU A 51 9.89 3.87 -9.53
CA LEU A 51 10.19 4.74 -8.40
C LEU A 51 8.98 5.59 -8.00
N ALA A 52 8.21 6.08 -8.98
CA ALA A 52 7.00 6.87 -8.71
C ALA A 52 5.97 6.10 -7.87
N HIS A 53 5.80 4.78 -8.08
CA HIS A 53 4.95 3.92 -7.25
C HIS A 53 5.41 3.75 -5.79
N GLN A 54 6.58 4.27 -5.40
CA GLN A 54 7.02 4.33 -3.99
C GLN A 54 6.67 5.68 -3.32
N ILE A 55 6.22 6.67 -4.08
CA ILE A 55 6.04 8.06 -3.65
C ILE A 55 4.60 8.53 -3.85
N TYR A 56 3.96 8.10 -4.94
CA TYR A 56 2.62 8.50 -5.33
C TYR A 56 1.68 7.30 -5.39
N ASP A 57 0.43 7.52 -4.96
CA ASP A 57 -0.65 6.55 -5.05
C ASP A 57 -1.65 6.92 -6.14
N SER A 58 -2.15 5.90 -6.85
CA SER A 58 -3.23 6.00 -7.82
C SER A 58 -4.60 5.72 -7.19
N LEU A 59 -5.67 6.01 -7.92
CA LEU A 59 -7.03 5.63 -7.47
C LEU A 59 -7.16 4.11 -7.33
N LEU A 60 -6.58 3.36 -8.27
CA LEU A 60 -6.62 1.91 -8.36
C LEU A 60 -5.22 1.37 -8.56
N GLN A 61 -4.92 0.19 -8.03
CA GLN A 61 -3.64 -0.50 -8.20
C GLN A 61 -3.84 -1.87 -8.82
N ARG A 62 -2.75 -2.56 -9.18
CA ARG A 62 -2.77 -3.98 -9.55
C ARG A 62 -2.01 -4.82 -8.54
N ASP A 63 -2.57 -5.97 -8.20
CA ASP A 63 -1.89 -6.95 -7.36
C ASP A 63 -0.88 -7.78 -8.19
N MET A 64 -0.23 -8.73 -7.52
CA MET A 64 0.78 -9.62 -8.14
C MET A 64 0.17 -10.59 -9.18
N SER A 65 -1.15 -10.79 -9.19
CA SER A 65 -1.87 -11.52 -10.24
C SER A 65 -2.25 -10.63 -11.43
N GLY A 66 -2.09 -9.32 -11.28
CA GLY A 66 -2.51 -8.30 -12.24
C GLY A 66 -3.96 -7.87 -12.09
N ALA A 67 -4.70 -8.37 -11.11
CA ALA A 67 -6.07 -7.96 -10.83
C ALA A 67 -6.11 -6.50 -10.36
N ILE A 68 -7.12 -5.74 -10.79
CA ILE A 68 -7.32 -4.37 -10.32
C ILE A 68 -7.84 -4.43 -8.88
N ILE A 69 -7.18 -3.73 -7.98
CA ILE A 69 -7.49 -3.67 -6.55
C ILE A 69 -7.69 -2.21 -6.09
N PRO A 70 -8.43 -2.00 -4.99
CA PRO A 70 -8.57 -0.68 -4.39
C PRO A 70 -7.22 -0.08 -3.99
N SER A 71 -7.10 1.25 -4.09
CA SER A 71 -6.02 2.05 -3.49
C SER A 71 -6.62 3.30 -2.85
N LEU A 72 -6.39 4.52 -3.38
CA LEU A 72 -7.06 5.73 -2.88
C LEU A 72 -8.59 5.67 -3.05
N ALA A 73 -9.06 5.04 -4.13
CA ALA A 73 -10.47 4.72 -4.28
C ALA A 73 -10.73 3.31 -3.71
N THR A 74 -11.57 3.25 -2.68
CA THR A 74 -11.95 1.98 -2.01
C THR A 74 -13.03 1.21 -2.75
N GLU A 75 -13.84 1.93 -3.54
CA GLU A 75 -14.91 1.41 -4.39
C GLU A 75 -14.91 2.18 -5.70
N TRP A 76 -15.34 1.53 -6.77
CA TRP A 76 -15.53 2.18 -8.07
C TRP A 76 -16.54 1.39 -8.90
N ALA A 77 -17.36 2.09 -9.66
CA ALA A 77 -18.24 1.53 -10.67
C ALA A 77 -18.56 2.58 -11.75
N ALA A 78 -18.78 2.11 -12.97
CA ALA A 78 -19.48 2.93 -13.96
C ALA A 78 -20.96 3.05 -13.56
N LEU A 79 -21.57 4.22 -13.77
CA LEU A 79 -22.99 4.40 -13.43
C LEU A 79 -23.88 3.47 -14.29
N PRO A 80 -24.90 2.81 -13.69
CA PRO A 80 -25.77 1.87 -14.42
C PRO A 80 -26.52 2.51 -15.59
N ASP A 81 -26.88 3.78 -15.45
CA ASP A 81 -27.63 4.58 -16.43
C ASP A 81 -26.73 5.36 -17.40
N ASN A 82 -25.43 5.49 -17.10
CA ASN A 82 -24.46 6.16 -17.96
C ASN A 82 -23.04 5.58 -17.81
N PRO A 83 -22.60 4.67 -18.72
CA PRO A 83 -21.30 4.01 -18.60
C PRO A 83 -20.09 4.93 -18.84
N ASN A 84 -20.29 6.19 -19.23
CA ASN A 84 -19.23 7.18 -19.38
C ASN A 84 -18.89 7.92 -18.07
N VAL A 85 -19.65 7.70 -16.99
CA VAL A 85 -19.45 8.33 -15.70
C VAL A 85 -19.01 7.28 -14.68
N TRP A 86 -17.91 7.54 -13.98
CA TRP A 86 -17.35 6.67 -12.94
C TRP A 86 -17.49 7.33 -11.58
N ARG A 87 -17.80 6.53 -10.56
CA ARG A 87 -17.79 6.91 -9.15
C ARG A 87 -17.16 5.80 -8.32
#